data_AF-A0A7C3BPB9-F1
#
_entry.id   AF-A0A7C3BPB9-F1
#
_cell.length_a   1.000
_cell.length_b   1.000
_cell.length_c   1.000
_cell.angle_alpha   90.00
_cell.angle_beta   90.00
_cell.angle_gamma   90.00
#
_symmetry.space_group_name_H-M   'P 1'
#
loop_
_entity.id
_entity.type
_entity.pdbx_description
1 polymer ?
#
loop_
_entity_poly.entity_id
_entity_poly.type
_entity_poly.pdbx_seq_one_letter_code
_entity_poly.pdbx_strand_id
1 'polypeptide(L)'
;MPKIFDRLDGKKKKDIKVLANFISIFCRENHREEAKSPFPLRDARLHPILSHKELALCPDCEKLLSHGIAKLLLCPYDPKPMCKKCQTHCYAPGYREKIRQVMRFSGMYLIKHGRLDMLAHYLF
;
A
#
# COMPACT_ATOMS: atom_id res chain seq x y z
N MET A 1 -12.14 -19.63 -12.30
CA MET A 1 -11.86 -18.88 -11.06
C MET A 1 -11.71 -17.42 -11.40
N PRO A 2 -12.60 -16.51 -10.95
CA PRO A 2 -12.44 -15.09 -11.23
C PRO A 2 -11.09 -14.65 -10.65
N LYS A 3 -10.21 -14.13 -11.50
CA LYS A 3 -8.88 -13.73 -11.05
C LYS A 3 -9.12 -12.53 -10.12
N ILE A 4 -8.52 -12.52 -8.94
CA ILE A 4 -8.73 -11.48 -7.90
C ILE A 4 -8.63 -10.04 -8.48
N PHE A 5 -7.82 -9.91 -9.53
CA PHE A 5 -7.55 -8.70 -10.29
C PHE A 5 -8.61 -8.29 -11.34
N ASP A 6 -9.71 -9.03 -11.48
CA ASP A 6 -10.83 -8.65 -12.36
C ASP A 6 -11.68 -7.52 -11.71
N ARG A 7 -11.50 -7.29 -10.40
CA ARG A 7 -12.11 -6.21 -9.62
C ARG A 7 -11.25 -4.94 -9.57
N LEU A 8 -10.38 -4.72 -10.54
CA LEU A 8 -9.31 -3.73 -10.47
C LEU A 8 -9.73 -2.41 -11.14
N ASP A 9 -10.30 -1.52 -10.33
CA ASP A 9 -10.81 -0.20 -10.75
C ASP A 9 -9.75 0.91 -10.72
N GLY A 10 -10.01 2.03 -11.41
CA GLY A 10 -9.12 3.19 -11.42
C GLY A 10 -8.79 3.73 -10.02
N LYS A 11 -9.76 3.71 -9.09
CA LYS A 11 -9.56 4.10 -7.69
C LYS A 11 -8.66 3.13 -6.94
N LYS A 12 -8.87 1.82 -7.10
CA LYS A 12 -8.02 0.78 -6.50
C LYS A 12 -6.59 0.84 -7.02
N LYS A 13 -6.38 1.14 -8.32
CA LYS A 13 -5.04 1.38 -8.89
C LYS A 13 -4.31 2.51 -8.17
N LYS A 14 -4.99 3.64 -7.93
CA LYS A 14 -4.43 4.79 -7.18
C LYS A 14 -4.09 4.40 -5.74
N ASP A 15 -5.00 3.72 -5.04
CA ASP A 15 -4.79 3.28 -3.66
C ASP A 15 -3.59 2.33 -3.54
N ILE A 16 -3.43 1.39 -4.48
CA ILE A 16 -2.29 0.46 -4.52
C ILE A 16 -0.98 1.24 -4.70
N LYS A 17 -0.96 2.23 -5.62
CA LYS A 17 0.23 3.06 -5.86
C LYS A 17 0.63 3.87 -4.62
N VAL A 18 -0.35 4.40 -3.89
CA VAL A 18 -0.12 5.10 -2.62
C VAL A 18 0.44 4.16 -1.58
N LEU A 19 -0.18 3.00 -1.39
CA LEU A 19 0.25 2.01 -0.43
C LEU A 19 1.70 1.57 -0.69
N ALA A 20 2.05 1.30 -1.95
CA ALA A 20 3.40 0.95 -2.34
C ALA A 20 4.41 2.07 -2.03
N ASN A 21 4.07 3.33 -2.33
CA ASN A 21 4.94 4.46 -2.00
C ASN A 21 5.16 4.63 -0.50
N PHE A 22 4.10 4.49 0.30
CA PHE A 22 4.19 4.65 1.74
C PHE A 22 5.02 3.54 2.38
N ILE A 23 4.82 2.29 1.95
CA ILE A 23 5.62 1.15 2.42
C ILE A 23 7.08 1.30 1.99
N SER A 24 7.35 1.78 0.78
CA SER A 24 8.71 2.07 0.30
C SER A 24 9.43 3.09 1.18
N ILE A 25 8.77 4.20 1.54
CA ILE A 25 9.34 5.22 2.43
C ILE A 25 9.62 4.62 3.81
N PHE A 26 8.64 3.91 4.39
CA PHE A 26 8.79 3.29 5.70
C PHE A 26 9.94 2.27 5.73
N CYS A 27 10.00 1.38 4.73
CA CYS A 27 11.07 0.40 4.62
C CYS A 27 12.44 1.06 4.47
N ARG A 28 12.54 2.14 3.67
CA ARG A 28 13.79 2.87 3.48
C ARG A 28 14.30 3.51 4.77
N GLU A 29 13.41 4.08 5.57
CA GLU A 29 13.79 4.85 6.75
C GLU A 29 13.94 4.00 8.01
N ASN A 30 13.01 3.07 8.28
CA ASN A 30 13.04 2.23 9.47
C ASN A 30 13.87 0.96 9.31
N HIS A 31 13.95 0.39 8.11
CA HIS A 31 14.66 -0.87 7.85
C HIS A 31 15.84 -0.62 6.89
N ARG A 32 16.77 0.23 7.33
CA ARG A 32 17.98 0.57 6.55
C ARG A 32 18.96 -0.59 6.43
N GLU A 33 19.08 -1.40 7.49
CA GLU A 33 20.06 -2.48 7.62
C GLU A 33 19.55 -3.84 7.11
N GLU A 34 18.25 -3.99 6.85
CA GLU A 34 17.69 -5.23 6.32
C GLU A 34 17.99 -5.39 4.82
N ALA A 35 18.28 -6.62 4.41
CA ALA A 35 18.44 -6.97 3.00
C ALA A 35 17.14 -6.71 2.23
N LYS A 36 17.22 -5.89 1.18
CA LYS A 36 16.07 -5.53 0.34
C LYS A 36 16.12 -6.34 -0.93
N SER A 37 15.07 -7.11 -1.17
CA SER A 37 14.87 -7.81 -2.44
C SER A 37 13.94 -7.00 -3.34
N PRO A 38 14.09 -7.09 -4.67
CA PRO A 38 13.10 -6.56 -5.59
C PRO A 38 11.76 -7.25 -5.31
N PHE A 39 10.72 -6.45 -5.08
CA PHE A 39 9.38 -6.96 -4.86
C PHE A 39 8.95 -7.80 -6.07
N PRO A 40 8.63 -9.09 -5.90
CA PRO A 40 8.30 -9.95 -7.02
C PRO A 40 6.94 -9.53 -7.59
N LEU A 41 6.98 -8.76 -8.67
CA LEU A 41 5.81 -8.46 -9.49
C LEU A 41 5.39 -9.73 -10.25
N ARG A 42 4.72 -10.64 -9.56
CA ARG A 42 4.25 -11.91 -10.15
C ARG A 42 3.09 -11.71 -11.14
N ASP A 43 2.39 -10.58 -11.07
CA ASP A 43 1.22 -10.30 -11.90
C ASP A 43 1.49 -9.16 -12.91
N ALA A 44 1.45 -9.50 -14.20
CA ALA A 44 1.61 -8.54 -15.31
C ALA A 44 0.64 -7.34 -15.27
N ARG A 45 -0.51 -7.48 -14.60
CA ARG A 45 -1.50 -6.39 -14.43
C ARG A 45 -1.10 -5.35 -13.37
N LEU A 46 -0.24 -5.72 -12.42
CA LEU A 46 0.36 -4.78 -11.47
C LEU A 46 1.58 -4.07 -12.06
N HIS A 47 2.15 -4.62 -13.14
CA HIS A 47 3.27 -4.04 -13.86
C HIS A 47 3.01 -2.56 -14.19
N PRO A 48 2.03 -2.14 -14.99
CA PRO A 48 1.84 -0.72 -15.30
C PRO A 48 1.55 0.19 -14.09
N ILE A 49 1.10 -0.36 -12.96
CA ILE A 49 0.80 0.41 -11.73
C ILE A 49 2.08 0.69 -10.94
N LEU A 50 3.01 -0.28 -10.91
CA LEU A 50 4.25 -0.23 -10.14
C LEU A 50 5.52 -0.03 -11.01
N SER A 51 5.42 -0.14 -12.35
CA SER A 51 6.54 -0.07 -13.32
C SER A 51 7.36 1.19 -13.23
N HIS A 52 6.80 2.28 -12.70
CA HIS A 52 7.53 3.52 -12.53
C HIS A 52 8.54 3.50 -11.38
N LYS A 53 8.58 2.43 -10.57
CA LYS A 53 9.44 2.38 -9.38
C LYS A 53 9.86 0.94 -9.10
N GLU A 54 11.15 0.64 -9.28
CA GLU A 54 11.74 -0.60 -8.76
C GLU A 54 11.64 -0.58 -7.23
N LEU A 55 10.61 -1.27 -6.71
CA LEU A 55 10.36 -1.35 -5.28
C LEU A 55 11.26 -2.44 -4.68
N ALA A 56 12.39 -2.03 -4.13
CA ALA A 56 13.20 -2.88 -3.25
C ALA A 56 12.65 -2.78 -1.82
N LEU A 57 12.13 -3.88 -1.28
CA LEU A 57 11.53 -3.95 0.05
C LEU A 57 12.19 -5.08 0.84
N CYS A 58 12.20 -4.95 2.16
CA CYS A 58 12.55 -6.08 3.02
C CYS A 58 11.41 -7.12 3.04
N PRO A 59 11.69 -8.36 3.48
CA PRO A 59 10.70 -9.45 3.48
C PRO A 59 9.41 -9.11 4.25
N ASP A 60 9.53 -8.33 5.31
CA ASP A 60 8.41 -7.90 6.14
C ASP A 60 7.52 -6.87 5.44
N CYS A 61 8.13 -5.89 4.78
CA CYS A 61 7.42 -4.88 4.00
C CYS A 61 6.79 -5.46 2.72
N GLU A 62 7.44 -6.45 2.10
CA GLU A 62 6.89 -7.21 0.97
C GLU A 62 5.60 -7.97 1.38
N LYS A 63 5.62 -8.69 2.51
CA LYS A 63 4.43 -9.37 3.06
C LYS A 63 3.32 -8.37 3.37
N LEU A 64 3.67 -7.21 3.91
CA LEU A 64 2.69 -6.17 4.23
C LEU A 64 2.02 -5.59 2.96
N LEU A 65 2.82 -5.31 1.92
CA LEU A 65 2.32 -4.78 0.65
C LEU A 65 1.42 -5.78 -0.08
N SER A 66 1.88 -7.03 -0.21
CA SER A 66 1.10 -8.09 -0.85
C SER A 66 -0.23 -8.33 -0.14
N HIS A 67 -0.23 -8.38 1.20
CA HIS A 67 -1.46 -8.49 1.98
C HIS A 67 -2.38 -7.28 1.75
N GLY A 68 -1.85 -6.05 1.75
CA GLY A 68 -2.63 -4.84 1.52
C GLY A 68 -3.26 -4.78 0.12
N ILE A 69 -2.52 -5.19 -0.93
CA ILE A 69 -3.04 -5.31 -2.30
C ILE A 69 -4.19 -6.32 -2.34
N ALA A 70 -4.01 -7.50 -1.76
CA ALA A 70 -5.06 -8.52 -1.72
C ALA A 70 -6.34 -7.98 -1.06
N LYS A 71 -6.22 -7.27 0.07
CA LYS A 71 -7.38 -6.67 0.76
C LYS A 71 -8.03 -5.52 -0.02
N LEU A 72 -7.28 -4.74 -0.79
CA LEU A 72 -7.82 -3.71 -1.68
C LEU A 72 -8.64 -4.31 -2.82
N LEU A 73 -8.17 -5.39 -3.42
CA LEU A 73 -8.84 -6.06 -4.54
C LEU A 73 -10.06 -6.88 -4.10
N LEU A 74 -9.98 -7.51 -2.92
CA LEU A 74 -11.05 -8.33 -2.35
C LEU A 74 -12.11 -7.53 -1.58
N CYS A 75 -11.95 -6.22 -1.44
CA CYS A 75 -12.90 -5.39 -0.69
C CYS A 75 -14.30 -5.46 -1.35
N PRO A 76 -15.35 -5.82 -0.60
CA PRO A 76 -16.71 -5.92 -1.13
C PRO A 76 -17.44 -4.57 -1.21
N TYR A 77 -16.91 -3.52 -0.57
CA TYR A 77 -17.55 -2.21 -0.51
C TYR A 77 -17.09 -1.32 -1.66
N ASP A 78 -18.05 -0.69 -2.34
CA ASP A 78 -17.82 0.37 -3.31
C ASP A 78 -18.86 1.51 -3.13
N PRO A 79 -18.46 2.73 -2.71
CA PRO A 79 -17.09 3.16 -2.42
C PRO A 79 -16.56 2.56 -1.12
N LYS A 80 -15.28 2.14 -1.13
CA LYS A 80 -14.60 1.61 0.05
C LYS A 80 -14.59 2.64 1.19
N PRO A 81 -15.15 2.33 2.38
CA PRO A 81 -15.03 3.21 3.53
C PRO A 81 -13.60 3.23 4.07
N MET A 82 -13.23 4.29 4.78
CA MET A 82 -11.95 4.33 5.49
C MET A 82 -11.80 3.09 6.38
N CYS A 83 -10.60 2.47 6.41
CA CYS A 83 -10.33 1.27 7.21
C CYS A 83 -10.64 1.44 8.72
N LYS A 84 -10.68 2.69 9.22
CA LYS A 84 -11.11 3.01 10.60
C LYS A 84 -12.62 2.84 10.80
N LYS A 85 -13.43 3.11 9.78
CA LYS A 85 -14.92 3.08 9.79
C LYS A 85 -15.50 1.83 9.13
N CYS A 86 -14.67 0.87 8.72
CA CYS A 86 -15.11 -0.35 8.04
C CYS A 86 -15.70 -1.36 9.05
N GLN A 87 -16.92 -1.85 8.80
CA GLN A 87 -17.63 -2.77 9.69
C GLN A 87 -16.99 -4.16 9.80
N THR A 88 -16.43 -4.70 8.70
CA THR A 88 -15.96 -6.11 8.64
C THR A 88 -14.47 -6.30 8.95
N HIS A 89 -13.78 -5.26 9.45
CA HIS A 89 -12.37 -5.29 9.89
C HIS A 89 -11.50 -6.41 9.27
N CYS A 90 -11.27 -6.33 7.95
CA CYS A 90 -10.70 -7.42 7.15
C CYS A 90 -9.18 -7.62 7.30
N TYR A 91 -8.51 -6.85 8.15
CA TYR A 91 -7.07 -6.97 8.42
C TYR A 91 -6.83 -7.91 9.60
N ALA A 92 -5.90 -8.84 9.44
CA ALA A 92 -5.37 -9.59 10.57
C ALA A 92 -4.77 -8.62 11.62
N PRO A 93 -4.95 -8.90 12.92
CA PRO A 93 -4.71 -7.93 14.01
C PRO A 93 -3.31 -7.30 13.97
N GLY A 94 -2.25 -8.08 13.68
CA GLY A 94 -0.89 -7.55 13.56
C GLY A 94 -0.63 -6.72 12.29
N TYR A 95 -1.26 -7.04 11.16
CA TYR A 95 -1.08 -6.30 9.91
C TYR A 95 -1.76 -4.92 9.96
N ARG A 96 -2.87 -4.80 10.69
CA ARG A 96 -3.58 -3.53 10.86
C ARG A 96 -2.72 -2.49 11.55
N GLU A 97 -2.01 -2.90 12.59
CA GLU A 97 -1.12 -2.01 13.34
C GLU A 97 0.08 -1.59 12.50
N LYS A 98 0.76 -2.54 11.85
CA LYS A 98 1.86 -2.26 10.92
C LYS A 98 1.44 -1.24 9.86
N ILE A 99 0.28 -1.39 9.22
CA ILE A 99 -0.21 -0.43 8.23
C ILE A 99 -0.54 0.94 8.84
N ARG A 100 -1.10 1.01 10.05
CA ARG A 100 -1.29 2.32 10.71
C ARG A 100 0.04 3.01 10.98
N GLN A 101 1.05 2.27 11.41
CA GLN A 101 2.39 2.81 11.64
C GLN A 101 3.00 3.32 10.34
N VAL A 102 2.94 2.53 9.26
CA VAL A 102 3.38 2.95 7.92
C VAL A 102 2.64 4.22 7.46
N MET A 103 1.32 4.27 7.59
CA MET A 103 0.52 5.44 7.19
C MET A 103 0.88 6.68 7.99
N ARG A 104 1.06 6.55 9.30
CA ARG A 104 1.43 7.67 10.19
C ARG A 104 2.84 8.17 9.91
N PHE A 105 3.80 7.26 9.78
CA PHE A 105 5.19 7.60 9.54
C PHE A 105 5.38 8.22 8.16
N SER A 106 4.95 7.51 7.10
CA SER A 106 5.16 7.95 5.73
C SER A 106 4.34 9.20 5.40
N GLY A 107 3.14 9.35 5.98
CA GLY A 107 2.38 10.60 5.90
C GLY A 107 3.13 11.77 6.53
N MET A 108 3.63 11.61 7.76
CA MET A 108 4.41 12.65 8.44
C MET A 108 5.72 12.96 7.72
N TYR A 109 6.38 11.94 7.16
CA TYR A 109 7.60 12.12 6.36
C TYR A 109 7.35 12.98 5.13
N LEU A 110 6.24 12.75 4.41
CA LEU A 110 5.86 13.56 3.24
C LEU A 110 5.52 15.00 3.61
N ILE A 111 4.85 15.24 4.76
CA ILE A 111 4.60 16.58 5.30
C ILE A 111 5.94 17.30 5.53
N LYS A 112 6.87 16.65 6.23
CA LYS A 112 8.18 17.24 6.57
C LYS A 112 9.04 17.57 5.35
N HIS A 113 8.88 16.84 4.25
CA HIS A 113 9.63 17.05 3.01
C HIS A 113 8.90 17.96 1.99
N GLY A 114 7.89 18.74 2.43
CA GLY A 114 7.26 19.77 1.61
C GLY A 114 6.33 19.26 0.50
N ARG A 115 5.98 17.97 0.48
CA ARG A 115 5.10 17.36 -0.54
C ARG A 115 3.62 17.41 -0.11
N LEU A 116 3.16 18.59 0.31
CA LEU A 116 1.80 18.82 0.83
C LEU A 116 0.72 18.62 -0.24
N ASP A 117 1.00 18.91 -1.51
CA ASP A 117 0.08 18.69 -2.63
C ASP A 117 -0.34 17.21 -2.76
N MET A 118 0.59 16.32 -2.44
CA MET A 118 0.39 14.87 -2.46
C MET A 118 -0.33 14.35 -1.21
N LEU A 119 -0.66 15.20 -0.24
CA LEU A 119 -1.53 14.87 0.89
C LEU A 119 -2.92 15.47 0.68
N ALA A 120 -3.01 16.69 0.18
CA ALA A 120 -4.29 17.34 -0.13
C ALA A 120 -5.11 16.55 -1.17
N HIS A 121 -4.48 16.07 -2.24
CA HIS A 121 -5.16 15.26 -3.27
C HIS A 121 -5.62 13.86 -2.79
N TYR A 122 -5.16 13.41 -1.61
CA TYR A 122 -5.39 12.04 -1.13
C TYR A 122 -6.17 11.98 0.19
N LEU A 123 -6.28 13.09 0.92
CA LEU A 123 -7.12 13.25 2.12
C LEU A 123 -8.49 13.86 1.82
N PHE A 124 -8.63 14.60 0.72
CA PHE A 124 -9.89 15.14 0.17
C PHE A 124 -10.28 14.39 -1.11
#